data_AF-A0A371KST9-F1
#
_entry.id   AF-A0A371KST9-F1
#
_cell.length_a   1.000
_cell.length_b   1.000
_cell.length_c   1.000
_cell.angle_alpha   90.00
_cell.angle_beta   90.00
_cell.angle_gamma   90.00
#
_symmetry.space_group_name_H-M   'P 1'
#
loop_
_entity.id
_entity.type
_entity.pdbx_description
1 polymer ?
#
loop_
_entity_poly.entity_id
_entity_poly.type
_entity_poly.pdbx_seq_one_letter_code
_entity_poly.pdbx_strand_id
1 'polypeptide(L)'
;MVTDPQTACFEAGIKFGTLYHQFAGTPVSPDSARSLERAMAEAIENQPHCESVSIHILDDALDAELAGSTADYTELTGRFMEVEMEIDYEGVRVRTEMEMEDGYPLMKLVSVE
;
A
#
# COMPACT_ATOMS: atom_id res chain seq x y z
N MET A 1 -26.44 -8.32 12.39
CA MET A 1 -25.04 -8.64 12.72
C MET A 1 -24.20 -8.29 11.51
N VAL A 2 -22.92 -7.97 11.72
CA VAL A 2 -21.96 -7.83 10.60
C VAL A 2 -21.80 -9.18 9.91
N THR A 3 -21.74 -9.16 8.58
CA THR A 3 -21.54 -10.36 7.75
C THR A 3 -20.06 -10.58 7.47
N ASP A 4 -19.66 -11.81 7.12
CA ASP A 4 -18.25 -12.12 6.84
C ASP A 4 -17.65 -11.22 5.74
N PRO A 5 -18.34 -10.90 4.62
CA PRO A 5 -17.84 -9.93 3.66
C PRO A 5 -17.66 -8.51 4.21
N GLN A 6 -18.51 -8.08 5.15
CA GLN A 6 -18.35 -6.76 5.78
C GLN A 6 -17.12 -6.75 6.67
N THR A 7 -16.86 -7.83 7.40
CA THR A 7 -15.66 -7.98 8.22
C THR A 7 -14.40 -8.05 7.35
N ALA A 8 -14.41 -8.83 6.26
CA ALA A 8 -13.27 -8.92 5.35
C ALA A 8 -12.90 -7.55 4.73
N CYS A 9 -13.90 -6.79 4.27
CA CYS A 9 -13.68 -5.43 3.77
C CYS A 9 -13.23 -4.46 4.86
N PHE A 10 -13.70 -4.64 6.10
CA PHE A 10 -13.27 -3.84 7.24
C PHE A 10 -11.80 -4.10 7.59
N GLU A 11 -11.37 -5.37 7.57
CA GLU A 11 -9.97 -5.75 7.71
C GLU A 11 -9.12 -5.07 6.63
N ALA A 12 -9.52 -5.12 5.35
CA ALA A 12 -8.80 -4.44 4.28
C ALA A 12 -8.60 -2.93 4.56
N GLY A 13 -9.64 -2.26 5.06
CA GLY A 13 -9.57 -0.85 5.49
C GLY A 13 -8.57 -0.60 6.63
N ILE A 14 -8.50 -1.51 7.61
CA ILE A 14 -7.48 -1.44 8.68
C ILE A 14 -6.07 -1.51 8.08
N LYS A 15 -5.81 -2.48 7.19
CA LYS A 15 -4.48 -2.70 6.60
C LYS A 15 -4.02 -1.47 5.83
N PHE A 16 -4.90 -0.90 4.99
CA PHE A 16 -4.60 0.35 4.28
C PHE A 16 -4.32 1.52 5.21
N GLY A 17 -5.14 1.69 6.26
CA GLY A 17 -4.93 2.75 7.24
C GLY A 17 -3.57 2.64 7.92
N THR A 18 -3.20 1.43 8.35
CA THR A 18 -1.89 1.16 8.94
C THR A 18 -0.76 1.36 7.93
N LEU A 19 -0.85 0.77 6.72
CA LEU A 19 0.16 0.90 5.67
C LEU A 19 0.45 2.37 5.37
N TYR A 20 -0.59 3.16 5.09
CA TYR A 20 -0.40 4.55 4.68
C TYR A 20 0.20 5.39 5.81
N HIS A 21 -0.38 5.34 7.01
CA HIS A 21 0.03 6.23 8.10
C HIS A 21 1.30 5.78 8.82
N GLN A 22 1.69 4.51 8.74
CA GLN A 22 2.93 4.03 9.33
C GLN A 22 4.16 4.40 8.50
N PHE A 23 4.01 4.45 7.16
CA PHE A 23 5.14 4.59 6.25
C PHE A 23 5.20 5.93 5.51
N ALA A 24 4.10 6.69 5.42
CA ALA A 24 4.16 8.05 4.88
C ALA A 24 5.17 8.92 5.64
N GLY A 25 5.99 9.66 4.90
CA GLY A 25 7.09 10.45 5.46
C GLY A 25 8.43 9.70 5.56
N THR A 26 8.47 8.39 5.29
CA THR A 26 9.74 7.63 5.30
C THR A 26 10.66 8.13 4.19
N PRO A 27 11.93 8.46 4.46
CA PRO A 27 12.90 8.78 3.43
C PRO A 27 13.04 7.65 2.40
N VAL A 28 12.91 7.97 1.12
CA VAL A 28 13.00 7.02 0.01
C VAL A 28 13.79 7.62 -1.16
N SER A 29 14.64 6.78 -1.75
CA SER A 29 15.35 7.02 -3.01
C SER A 29 15.25 5.77 -3.89
N PRO A 30 15.63 5.82 -5.19
CA PRO A 30 15.67 4.64 -6.05
C PRO A 30 16.50 3.49 -5.44
N ASP A 31 17.60 3.80 -4.76
CA ASP A 31 18.46 2.82 -4.11
C ASP A 31 17.78 2.12 -2.92
N SER A 32 16.93 2.82 -2.15
CA SER A 32 16.27 2.26 -0.98
C SER A 32 14.90 1.66 -1.27
N ALA A 33 14.26 2.04 -2.40
CA ALA A 33 12.89 1.68 -2.76
C ALA A 33 12.60 0.18 -2.60
N ARG A 34 13.43 -0.69 -3.20
CA ARG A 34 13.23 -2.15 -3.16
C ARG A 34 13.33 -2.76 -1.76
N SER A 35 14.14 -2.16 -0.89
CA SER A 35 14.22 -2.62 0.50
C SER A 35 13.01 -2.18 1.32
N LEU A 36 12.49 -0.98 1.03
CA LEU A 36 11.33 -0.41 1.71
C LEU A 36 10.04 -1.14 1.30
N GLU A 37 9.84 -1.41 0.01
CA GLU A 37 8.72 -2.24 -0.49
C GLU A 37 8.59 -3.55 0.29
N ARG A 38 9.69 -4.31 0.37
CA ARG A 38 9.72 -5.59 1.08
C ARG A 38 9.41 -5.43 2.57
N ALA A 39 10.04 -4.46 3.23
CA ALA A 39 9.80 -4.23 4.66
C ALA A 39 8.35 -3.81 4.94
N MET A 40 7.75 -3.01 4.07
CA MET A 40 6.35 -2.62 4.16
C MET A 40 5.42 -3.82 3.96
N ALA A 41 5.67 -4.63 2.91
CA ALA A 41 4.86 -5.83 2.63
C ALA A 41 4.89 -6.81 3.81
N GLU A 42 6.09 -7.18 4.28
CA GLU A 42 6.27 -8.08 5.43
C GLU A 42 5.59 -7.55 6.71
N ALA A 43 5.62 -6.23 6.93
CA ALA A 43 4.99 -5.61 8.10
C ALA A 43 3.45 -5.68 8.05
N ILE A 44 2.86 -5.52 6.86
CA ILE A 44 1.39 -5.53 6.68
C ILE A 44 0.85 -6.95 6.59
N GLU A 45 1.57 -7.87 5.93
CA GLU A 45 1.24 -9.31 5.91
C GLU A 45 1.23 -9.92 7.31
N ASN A 46 2.02 -9.40 8.25
CA ASN A 46 2.00 -9.84 9.64
C ASN A 46 0.69 -9.49 10.39
N GLN A 47 -0.22 -8.70 9.79
CA GLN A 47 -1.52 -8.42 10.38
C GLN A 47 -2.50 -9.61 10.16
N PRO A 48 -3.48 -9.81 11.06
CA PRO A 48 -4.47 -10.89 10.91
C PRO A 48 -5.20 -10.85 9.57
N HIS A 49 -5.48 -12.03 9.00
CA HIS A 49 -6.28 -12.20 7.77
C HIS A 49 -5.65 -11.64 6.48
N CYS A 50 -4.39 -11.20 6.51
CA CYS A 50 -3.68 -10.75 5.33
C CYS A 50 -2.96 -11.94 4.68
N GLU A 51 -3.37 -12.33 3.47
CA GLU A 51 -2.75 -13.45 2.76
C GLU A 51 -1.50 -12.99 2.00
N SER A 52 -1.58 -11.83 1.34
CA SER A 52 -0.44 -11.26 0.60
C SER A 52 -0.53 -9.75 0.45
N VAL A 53 0.61 -9.09 0.39
CA VAL A 53 0.76 -7.66 0.09
C VAL A 53 1.85 -7.45 -0.95
N SER A 54 1.52 -6.75 -2.03
CA SER A 54 2.49 -6.26 -3.01
C SER A 54 2.53 -4.74 -2.96
N ILE A 55 3.73 -4.19 -2.96
CA ILE A 55 3.97 -2.75 -2.93
C ILE A 55 4.99 -2.44 -4.02
N HIS A 56 4.63 -1.53 -4.92
CA HIS A 56 5.51 -1.08 -5.97
C HIS A 56 5.75 0.41 -5.85
N ILE A 57 6.97 0.79 -5.49
CA ILE A 57 7.45 2.16 -5.48
C ILE A 57 7.89 2.51 -6.91
N LEU A 58 7.30 3.60 -7.42
CA LEU A 58 7.38 4.05 -8.80
C LEU A 58 8.68 4.83 -9.05
N ASP A 59 9.66 4.17 -9.68
CA ASP A 59 10.99 4.76 -9.96
C ASP A 59 10.87 6.05 -10.79
N ASP A 60 10.08 6.03 -11.87
CA ASP A 60 9.90 7.20 -12.75
C ASP A 60 9.35 8.41 -11.99
N ALA A 61 8.45 8.17 -11.02
CA ALA A 61 7.87 9.24 -10.20
C ALA A 61 8.88 9.78 -9.19
N LEU A 62 9.72 8.91 -8.60
CA LEU A 62 10.81 9.33 -7.73
C LEU A 62 11.87 10.13 -8.50
N ASP A 63 12.33 9.62 -9.64
CA ASP A 63 13.34 10.28 -10.47
C ASP A 63 12.88 11.66 -10.93
N ALA A 64 11.61 11.79 -11.33
CA ALA A 64 11.01 13.06 -11.71
C ALA A 64 10.98 14.07 -10.54
N GLU A 65 10.67 13.62 -9.32
CA GLU A 65 10.70 14.48 -8.14
C GLU A 65 12.13 14.91 -7.79
N LEU A 66 13.08 13.97 -7.85
CA LEU A 66 14.47 14.20 -7.46
C LEU A 66 15.24 15.07 -8.48
N ALA A 67 14.84 15.07 -9.76
CA ALA A 67 15.49 15.90 -10.79
C ALA A 67 15.48 17.40 -10.47
N GLY A 68 14.49 17.88 -9.70
CA GLY A 68 14.41 19.27 -9.23
C GLY A 68 14.93 19.49 -7.81
N SER A 69 15.34 18.42 -7.12
CA SER A 69 15.73 18.44 -5.71
C SER A 69 17.23 18.67 -5.52
N THR A 70 17.60 19.25 -4.38
CA THR A 70 19.00 19.31 -3.92
C THR A 70 19.42 18.09 -3.11
N ALA A 71 18.47 17.21 -2.78
CA ALA A 71 18.69 16.00 -2.00
C ALA A 71 18.46 14.76 -2.88
N ASP A 72 19.20 13.69 -2.60
CA ASP A 72 19.14 12.41 -3.34
C ASP A 72 17.97 11.50 -2.89
N TYR A 73 17.07 12.02 -2.06
CA TYR A 73 15.90 11.31 -1.53
C TYR A 73 14.73 12.27 -1.35
N THR A 74 13.53 11.70 -1.23
CA THR A 74 12.30 12.41 -0.88
C THR A 74 11.55 11.65 0.21
N GLU A 75 10.42 12.19 0.67
CA GLU A 75 9.55 11.52 1.62
C GLU A 75 8.51 10.66 0.89
N LEU A 76 8.34 9.41 1.32
CA LEU A 76 7.35 8.52 0.74
C LEU A 76 5.94 9.08 0.97
N THR A 77 5.17 9.15 -0.10
CA THR A 77 3.75 9.53 -0.11
C THR A 77 3.00 8.59 -1.04
N GLY A 78 1.66 8.58 -0.99
CA GLY A 78 0.84 7.74 -1.87
C GLY A 78 1.08 7.96 -3.37
N ARG A 79 1.62 9.13 -3.77
CA ARG A 79 1.97 9.41 -5.18
C ARG A 79 3.04 8.47 -5.74
N PHE A 80 3.88 7.93 -4.87
CA PHE A 80 5.06 7.16 -5.27
C PHE A 80 4.85 5.66 -5.17
N MET A 81 3.67 5.17 -4.81
CA MET A 81 3.48 3.74 -4.65
C MET A 81 2.11 3.26 -5.12
N GLU A 82 2.14 2.07 -5.71
CA GLU A 82 0.97 1.24 -5.97
C GLU A 82 0.97 0.09 -4.97
N VAL A 83 -0.21 -0.30 -4.48
CA VAL A 83 -0.35 -1.35 -3.47
C VAL A 83 -1.47 -2.29 -3.87
N GLU A 84 -1.21 -3.59 -3.79
CA GLU A 84 -2.21 -4.64 -3.90
C GLU A 84 -2.21 -5.48 -2.63
N MET A 85 -3.39 -5.88 -2.16
CA MET A 85 -3.53 -6.77 -1.00
C MET A 85 -4.62 -7.81 -1.24
N GLU A 86 -4.41 -9.02 -0.70
CA GLU A 86 -5.41 -10.08 -0.62
C GLU A 86 -5.71 -10.37 0.86
N ILE A 87 -6.99 -10.29 1.23
CA ILE A 87 -7.50 -10.58 2.57
C ILE A 87 -8.34 -11.86 2.50
N ASP A 88 -8.13 -12.79 3.43
CA ASP A 88 -8.96 -13.99 3.59
C ASP A 88 -9.53 -14.05 5.01
N TYR A 89 -10.85 -13.90 5.11
CA TYR A 89 -11.59 -13.98 6.36
C TYR A 89 -12.72 -15.00 6.25
N GLU A 90 -12.60 -16.12 6.98
CA GLU A 90 -13.59 -17.20 7.02
C GLU A 90 -14.00 -17.69 5.61
N GLY A 91 -13.05 -17.70 4.66
CA GLY A 91 -13.26 -18.14 3.28
C GLY A 91 -13.81 -17.06 2.34
N VAL A 92 -14.05 -15.83 2.83
CA VAL A 92 -14.33 -14.66 1.98
C VAL A 92 -13.01 -14.00 1.59
N ARG A 93 -12.77 -13.87 0.29
CA ARG A 93 -11.57 -13.23 -0.25
C ARG A 93 -11.87 -11.83 -0.73
N VAL A 94 -11.03 -10.89 -0.32
CA VAL A 94 -11.11 -9.49 -0.74
C VAL A 94 -9.80 -9.10 -1.40
N ARG A 95 -9.89 -8.63 -2.65
CA ARG A 95 -8.77 -8.03 -3.37
C ARG A 95 -8.88 -6.53 -3.36
N THR A 96 -7.77 -5.86 -3.15
CA THR A 96 -7.75 -4.41 -3.06
C THR A 96 -6.57 -3.80 -3.80
N GLU A 97 -6.73 -2.54 -4.18
CA GLU A 97 -5.71 -1.73 -4.84
C GLU A 97 -5.62 -0.34 -4.20
N MET A 98 -4.42 0.24 -4.20
CA MET A 98 -4.21 1.67 -4.05
C MET A 98 -3.34 2.18 -5.18
N GLU A 99 -3.85 3.16 -5.92
CA GLU A 99 -3.15 3.83 -7.02
C GLU A 99 -3.58 5.29 -7.10
N MET A 100 -2.87 6.10 -7.90
CA MET A 100 -3.27 7.49 -8.11
C MET A 100 -4.46 7.58 -9.06
N GLU A 101 -5.59 8.09 -8.56
CA GLU A 101 -6.81 8.36 -9.33
C GLU A 101 -7.22 9.82 -9.14
N ASP A 102 -7.35 10.58 -10.23
CA ASP A 102 -7.73 12.00 -10.22
C ASP A 102 -6.93 12.88 -9.22
N GLY A 103 -5.63 12.58 -9.06
CA GLY A 103 -4.73 13.32 -8.17
C GLY A 103 -4.80 12.90 -6.71
N TYR A 104 -5.43 11.77 -6.39
CA TYR A 104 -5.55 11.23 -5.04
C TYR A 104 -5.12 9.75 -5.00
N PRO A 105 -4.34 9.30 -3.99
CA PRO A 105 -4.02 7.88 -3.83
C PRO A 105 -5.25 7.12 -3.31
N LEU A 106 -6.07 6.63 -4.24
CA LEU A 106 -7.36 6.04 -3.92
C LEU A 106 -7.19 4.57 -3.52
N MET A 107 -7.61 4.24 -2.31
CA MET A 107 -7.74 2.85 -1.84
C MET A 107 -9.11 2.31 -2.23
N LYS A 108 -9.16 1.15 -2.89
CA LYS A 108 -10.42 0.55 -3.37
C LYS A 108 -10.45 -0.97 -3.23
N LEU A 109 -11.66 -1.49 -3.12
CA LEU A 109 -11.93 -2.92 -3.29
C LEU A 109 -12.03 -3.22 -4.78
N VAL A 110 -11.33 -4.25 -5.23
CA VAL A 110 -11.35 -4.76 -6.61
C VAL A 110 -12.38 -5.87 -6.76
N SER A 111 -12.37 -6.85 -5.84
CA SER A 111 -13.36 -7.91 -5.77
C SER A 111 -13.61 -8.38 -4.33
N VAL A 112 -14.78 -8.98 -4.13
CA VAL A 112 -15.20 -9.65 -2.89
C VAL A 112 -15.86 -10.96 -3.30
N GLU A 113 -15.24 -12.08 -2.95
CA GLU A 113 -15.58 -13.43 -3.42
C GLU A 113 -15.84 -14.39 -2.26
#